data_AF-A0A0F3QBC0-F1
#
_entry.id   AF-A0A0F3QBC0-F1
#
_cell.length_a   1.000
_cell.length_b   1.000
_cell.length_c   1.000
_cell.angle_alpha   90.00
_cell.angle_beta   90.00
_cell.angle_gamma   90.00
#
_symmetry.space_group_name_H-M   'P 1'
#
loop_
_entity.id
_entity.type
_entity.pdbx_description
1 polymer ?
#
loop_
_entity_poly.entity_id
_entity_poly.type
_entity_poly.pdbx_seq_one_letter_code
_entity_poly.pdbx_strand_id
1 'polypeptide(L)'
;MNKVIMYGPGITDIPNTTHLASIRSSAIDQYLNNLNTPVELFIRAHGLEYFQENLPSQLSLNLFRPDNDFDSSERLAHNVLTEIAKNTIGNTPNIVHIFSCHSGAAQHNLKDVEGNIVLCTYTKPENELNNRTSRLVFNRKETLIDFIVENLPLLIATDFTISYKLDDNIHTLMFDHTSIKKMDLVTFSEFLQIQYKNVVKFYTELQQQYSNKYQELIPEYDFPKIISYLPEKLKSAFNIVLNEHYHSLTKSEMKHLLKIDNSYISIILDKAIKEFDLNTVELILDSIEINNLHILSAISASNTLPSNQSIQIFEMVYAKIKNADYNILLLFAINAENLSVAEFLLDKIQIQTFHLISAIQKANPNIVKILLNKVENIDNLVLNEANKLGSPLIFKLVLNKMVENNSLVLADIIKTATPYFIKLALDKMKKVNQEDLVEAIKLGDQNILKLILNKIENPHTEIFTNDRGIIKQMEEVINSPFSDNAIFL
;
A
#
# COMPACT_ATOMS: atom_id res chain seq x y z
N MET A 1 -0.73 -30.33 21.69
CA MET A 1 -1.77 -29.31 21.85
C MET A 1 -2.27 -28.87 20.48
N ASN A 2 -3.58 -28.76 20.29
CA ASN A 2 -4.15 -28.26 19.03
C ASN A 2 -3.85 -26.77 18.88
N LYS A 3 -3.57 -26.30 17.66
CA LYS A 3 -3.34 -24.89 17.37
C LYS A 3 -4.45 -24.34 16.48
N VAL A 4 -5.07 -23.24 16.89
CA VAL A 4 -6.25 -22.68 16.20
C VAL A 4 -6.11 -21.17 16.06
N ILE A 5 -6.42 -20.65 14.88
CA ILE A 5 -6.52 -19.22 14.61
C ILE A 5 -7.97 -18.75 14.53
N MET A 6 -8.30 -17.72 15.29
CA MET A 6 -9.58 -17.04 15.31
C MET A 6 -9.45 -15.69 14.60
N TYR A 7 -10.21 -15.53 13.53
CA TYR A 7 -10.24 -14.29 12.74
C TYR A 7 -11.45 -13.45 13.14
N GLY A 8 -11.18 -12.22 13.58
CA GLY A 8 -12.20 -11.21 13.77
C GLY A 8 -12.86 -10.77 12.44
N PRO A 9 -13.96 -10.00 12.51
CA PRO A 9 -14.64 -9.46 11.34
C PRO A 9 -13.72 -8.62 10.46
N GLY A 10 -13.88 -8.72 9.14
CA GLY A 10 -13.09 -7.93 8.18
C GLY A 10 -11.61 -8.34 8.05
N ILE A 11 -11.13 -9.31 8.84
CA ILE A 11 -9.75 -9.78 8.78
C ILE A 11 -9.58 -10.77 7.63
N THR A 12 -8.64 -10.45 6.72
CA THR A 12 -8.20 -11.35 5.66
C THR A 12 -7.27 -12.44 6.18
N ASP A 13 -7.24 -13.58 5.49
CA ASP A 13 -6.38 -14.71 5.85
C ASP A 13 -4.90 -14.34 5.82
N ILE A 14 -4.16 -14.86 6.79
CA ILE A 14 -2.71 -14.77 6.78
C ILE A 14 -2.19 -15.87 5.84
N PRO A 15 -1.40 -15.51 4.80
CA PRO A 15 -0.79 -16.51 3.94
C PRO A 15 0.08 -17.47 4.75
N ASN A 16 0.01 -18.76 4.41
CA ASN A 16 0.83 -19.86 4.94
C ASN A 16 0.48 -20.38 6.36
N THR A 17 -0.71 -20.08 6.89
CA THR A 17 -1.22 -20.70 8.14
C THR A 17 -1.87 -22.08 7.92
N THR A 18 -1.48 -22.83 6.88
CA THR A 18 -2.13 -24.10 6.47
C THR A 18 -2.06 -25.23 7.51
N HIS A 19 -1.24 -25.05 8.55
CA HIS A 19 -1.07 -25.96 9.67
C HIS A 19 -1.95 -25.60 10.88
N LEU A 20 -2.66 -24.47 10.82
CA LEU A 20 -3.62 -24.04 11.85
C LEU A 20 -5.05 -24.29 11.39
N ALA A 21 -5.90 -24.82 12.27
CA ALA A 21 -7.33 -24.77 12.03
C ALA A 21 -7.80 -23.31 12.13
N SER A 22 -8.67 -22.87 11.23
CA SER A 22 -9.16 -21.49 11.20
C SER A 22 -10.64 -21.40 11.55
N ILE A 23 -11.00 -20.41 12.36
CA ILE A 23 -12.37 -20.15 12.79
C ILE A 23 -12.70 -18.70 12.48
N ARG A 24 -13.79 -18.50 11.74
CA ARG A 24 -14.31 -17.18 11.41
C ARG A 24 -15.23 -16.68 12.52
N SER A 25 -15.36 -15.36 12.63
CA SER A 25 -16.18 -14.66 13.63
C SER A 25 -17.55 -15.29 13.88
N SER A 26 -18.26 -15.75 12.85
CA SER A 26 -19.60 -16.35 12.97
C SER A 26 -19.66 -17.69 13.71
N ALA A 27 -18.53 -18.38 13.90
CA ALA A 27 -18.45 -19.71 14.51
C ALA A 27 -17.66 -19.74 15.83
N ILE A 28 -17.13 -18.59 16.30
CA ILE A 28 -16.26 -18.59 17.47
C ILE A 28 -17.01 -18.97 18.75
N ASP A 29 -18.20 -18.42 18.97
CA ASP A 29 -18.98 -18.71 20.19
C ASP A 29 -19.32 -20.21 20.28
N GLN A 30 -19.72 -20.82 19.17
CA GLN A 30 -19.97 -22.27 19.11
C GLN A 30 -18.69 -23.06 19.39
N TYR A 31 -17.54 -22.62 18.90
CA TYR A 31 -16.27 -23.29 19.17
C TYR A 31 -15.87 -23.19 20.63
N LEU A 32 -15.93 -22.00 21.23
CA LEU A 32 -15.57 -21.78 22.63
C LEU A 32 -16.47 -22.58 23.59
N ASN A 33 -17.78 -22.66 23.31
CA ASN A 33 -18.73 -23.46 24.10
C ASN A 33 -18.47 -24.97 24.03
N ASN A 34 -17.81 -25.44 22.97
CA ASN A 34 -17.46 -26.85 22.78
C ASN A 34 -15.97 -27.13 23.07
N LEU A 35 -15.21 -26.12 23.51
CA LEU A 35 -13.80 -26.26 23.81
C LEU A 35 -13.67 -27.09 25.08
N ASN A 36 -13.21 -28.34 24.97
CA ASN A 36 -13.13 -29.27 26.10
C ASN A 36 -11.71 -29.82 26.33
N THR A 37 -10.75 -29.41 25.50
CA THR A 37 -9.35 -29.85 25.56
C THR A 37 -8.41 -28.64 25.48
N PRO A 38 -7.23 -28.68 26.12
CA PRO A 38 -6.25 -27.61 26.03
C PRO A 38 -5.86 -27.28 24.58
N VAL A 39 -5.80 -25.99 24.29
CA VAL A 39 -5.52 -25.47 22.96
C VAL A 39 -4.56 -24.27 23.03
N GLU A 40 -3.77 -24.09 21.96
CA GLU A 40 -3.04 -22.87 21.69
C GLU A 40 -3.85 -22.03 20.69
N LEU A 41 -4.46 -20.96 21.19
CA LEU A 41 -5.33 -20.05 20.45
C LEU A 41 -4.57 -18.83 19.98
N PHE A 42 -4.82 -18.48 18.73
CA PHE A 42 -4.27 -17.31 18.07
C PHE A 42 -5.42 -16.39 17.68
N ILE A 43 -5.55 -15.26 18.35
CA ILE A 43 -6.63 -14.29 18.12
C ILE A 43 -6.07 -13.11 17.32
N ARG A 44 -6.58 -12.94 16.09
CA ARG A 44 -6.28 -11.78 15.24
C ARG A 44 -7.54 -10.95 15.04
N ALA A 45 -7.52 -9.72 15.54
CA ALA A 45 -8.70 -8.88 15.64
C ALA A 45 -8.38 -7.38 15.53
N HIS A 46 -9.08 -6.65 14.65
CA HIS A 46 -9.08 -5.19 14.60
C HIS A 46 -10.35 -4.65 15.26
N GLY A 47 -10.22 -3.88 16.34
CA GLY A 47 -11.33 -3.17 16.95
C GLY A 47 -11.72 -1.96 16.12
N LEU A 48 -12.98 -1.88 15.71
CA LEU A 48 -13.67 -0.62 15.46
C LEU A 48 -14.48 -0.30 16.71
N GLU A 49 -14.15 0.79 17.39
CA GLU A 49 -15.18 1.52 18.13
C GLU A 49 -16.16 2.06 17.09
N TYR A 50 -17.38 1.55 17.10
CA TYR A 50 -18.52 2.27 16.53
C TYR A 50 -19.66 2.19 17.54
N PHE A 51 -20.24 3.32 17.85
CA PHE A 51 -21.58 3.42 18.42
C PHE A 51 -22.51 3.71 17.23
N GLN A 52 -23.48 2.83 16.96
CA GLN A 52 -24.63 3.19 16.14
C GLN A 52 -25.90 2.68 16.82
N GLU A 53 -26.82 3.60 17.06
CA GLU A 53 -27.99 3.45 17.93
C GLU A 53 -28.98 2.36 17.55
N ASN A 54 -28.78 1.57 16.48
CA ASN A 54 -29.73 0.49 16.14
C ASN A 54 -29.15 -0.73 15.41
N LEU A 55 -27.83 -0.95 15.36
CA LEU A 55 -27.20 -2.20 14.87
C LEU A 55 -25.75 -2.28 15.41
N PRO A 56 -25.32 -3.35 16.10
CA PRO A 56 -24.04 -3.36 16.80
C PRO A 56 -22.84 -3.64 15.89
N SER A 57 -21.83 -2.80 16.09
CA SER A 57 -20.48 -2.78 15.51
C SER A 57 -19.70 -4.03 15.88
N GLN A 58 -19.16 -4.73 14.90
CA GLN A 58 -18.58 -6.05 15.11
C GLN A 58 -17.05 -6.00 15.22
N LEU A 59 -16.55 -6.26 16.44
CA LEU A 59 -15.61 -7.36 16.65
C LEU A 59 -16.34 -8.44 17.47
N SER A 60 -16.92 -9.45 16.80
CA SER A 60 -17.72 -10.48 17.49
C SER A 60 -16.84 -11.60 18.04
N LEU A 61 -16.71 -11.61 19.37
CA LEU A 61 -16.48 -12.77 20.25
C LEU A 61 -17.53 -12.63 21.36
N ASN A 62 -18.77 -13.11 21.17
CA ASN A 62 -19.85 -12.70 22.07
C ASN A 62 -19.96 -13.63 23.29
N LEU A 63 -19.90 -13.04 24.49
CA LEU A 63 -20.78 -13.45 25.60
C LEU A 63 -21.41 -12.22 26.25
N PHE A 64 -22.74 -12.14 26.18
CA PHE A 64 -23.56 -11.09 26.77
C PHE A 64 -23.94 -11.40 28.24
N ARG A 65 -24.10 -10.33 29.03
CA ARG A 65 -25.33 -10.10 29.83
C ARG A 65 -25.84 -8.68 29.62
N PRO A 66 -27.17 -8.48 29.63
CA PRO A 66 -27.79 -7.18 29.42
C PRO A 66 -27.65 -6.32 30.67
N ASP A 67 -27.63 -5.01 30.48
CA ASP A 67 -27.79 -3.95 31.49
C ASP A 67 -26.49 -3.15 31.81
N ASN A 68 -26.32 -2.10 31.00
CA ASN A 68 -25.75 -0.77 31.30
C ASN A 68 -24.24 -0.45 31.20
N ASP A 69 -24.03 0.64 30.46
CA ASP A 69 -23.11 1.79 30.53
C ASP A 69 -21.60 1.59 30.80
N PHE A 70 -20.84 2.14 29.84
CA PHE A 70 -19.41 2.45 29.74
C PHE A 70 -18.37 1.33 30.03
N ASP A 71 -17.34 1.30 29.17
CA ASP A 71 -16.17 0.40 29.11
C ASP A 71 -16.32 -0.97 28.40
N SER A 72 -16.76 -0.94 27.14
CA SER A 72 -17.07 -2.14 26.34
C SER A 72 -15.85 -3.00 25.99
N SER A 73 -14.67 -2.40 25.83
CA SER A 73 -13.49 -3.13 25.34
C SER A 73 -12.81 -3.98 26.42
N GLU A 74 -12.74 -3.46 27.66
CA GLU A 74 -12.22 -4.17 28.82
C GLU A 74 -13.11 -5.36 29.18
N ARG A 75 -14.44 -5.15 29.23
CA ARG A 75 -15.43 -6.21 29.49
C ARG A 75 -15.38 -7.33 28.44
N LEU A 76 -15.18 -6.99 27.17
CA LEU A 76 -15.08 -8.00 26.10
C LEU A 76 -13.85 -8.88 26.25
N ALA A 77 -12.67 -8.27 26.50
CA ALA A 77 -11.44 -9.03 26.71
C ALA A 77 -11.55 -9.95 27.93
N HIS A 78 -12.14 -9.47 29.03
CA HIS A 78 -12.41 -10.26 30.22
C HIS A 78 -13.31 -11.47 29.93
N ASN A 79 -14.45 -11.26 29.26
CA ASN A 79 -15.42 -12.33 28.97
C ASN A 79 -14.80 -13.43 28.09
N VAL A 80 -14.07 -13.07 27.05
CA VAL A 80 -13.44 -14.04 26.13
C VAL A 80 -12.41 -14.90 26.85
N LEU A 81 -11.52 -14.27 27.63
CA LEU A 81 -10.51 -15.01 28.39
C LEU A 81 -11.15 -15.93 29.43
N THR A 82 -12.23 -15.46 30.08
CA THR A 82 -13.00 -16.24 31.05
C THR A 82 -13.65 -17.47 30.42
N GLU A 83 -14.22 -17.36 29.22
CA GLU A 83 -14.79 -18.52 28.53
C GLU A 83 -13.75 -19.54 28.08
N ILE A 84 -12.63 -19.06 27.56
CA ILE A 84 -11.52 -19.94 27.19
C ILE A 84 -11.04 -20.71 28.42
N ALA A 85 -10.87 -20.03 29.55
CA ALA A 85 -10.41 -20.63 30.79
C ALA A 85 -11.44 -21.60 31.41
N LYS A 86 -12.74 -21.23 31.45
CA LYS A 86 -13.82 -22.01 32.08
C LYS A 86 -14.16 -23.31 31.35
N ASN A 87 -14.18 -23.29 30.02
CA ASN A 87 -14.71 -24.42 29.25
C ASN A 87 -13.71 -25.58 29.14
N THR A 88 -12.45 -25.39 29.53
CA THR A 88 -11.42 -26.43 29.43
C THR A 88 -11.44 -27.38 30.63
N ILE A 89 -11.54 -28.69 30.35
CA ILE A 89 -11.68 -29.72 31.39
C ILE A 89 -10.48 -29.74 32.35
N GLY A 90 -10.77 -29.80 33.66
CA GLY A 90 -9.75 -30.00 34.70
C GLY A 90 -8.88 -28.79 35.02
N ASN A 91 -9.31 -27.57 34.68
CA ASN A 91 -8.53 -26.33 34.84
C ASN A 91 -7.14 -26.42 34.19
N THR A 92 -7.03 -27.16 33.09
CA THR A 92 -5.80 -27.21 32.31
C THR A 92 -5.67 -25.90 31.51
N PRO A 93 -4.51 -25.21 31.54
CA PRO A 93 -4.38 -23.90 30.93
C PRO A 93 -4.45 -23.94 29.40
N ASN A 94 -5.06 -22.92 28.80
CA ASN A 94 -4.89 -22.61 27.39
C ASN A 94 -3.74 -21.64 27.19
N ILE A 95 -3.09 -21.71 26.02
CA ILE A 95 -2.16 -20.66 25.58
C ILE A 95 -2.93 -19.75 24.63
N VAL A 96 -3.00 -18.46 24.91
CA VAL A 96 -3.78 -17.49 24.13
C VAL A 96 -2.86 -16.37 23.67
N HIS A 97 -2.67 -16.26 22.35
CA HIS A 97 -1.96 -15.19 21.68
C HIS A 97 -2.96 -14.14 21.19
N ILE A 98 -2.86 -12.90 21.66
CA ILE A 98 -3.74 -11.79 21.24
C ILE A 98 -2.94 -10.77 20.44
N PHE A 99 -3.33 -10.60 19.18
CA PHE A 99 -2.84 -9.57 18.29
C PHE A 99 -3.97 -8.60 17.96
N SER A 100 -4.16 -7.58 18.82
CA SER A 100 -5.27 -6.63 18.75
C SER A 100 -4.96 -5.27 19.40
N CYS A 101 -5.74 -4.23 19.10
CA CYS A 101 -5.72 -2.96 19.87
C CYS A 101 -6.04 -3.14 21.35
N HIS A 102 -6.74 -4.23 21.71
CA HIS A 102 -7.19 -4.49 23.08
C HIS A 102 -6.25 -5.45 23.86
N SER A 103 -5.06 -5.73 23.32
CA SER A 103 -4.03 -6.53 24.00
C SER A 103 -3.75 -6.05 25.44
N GLY A 104 -3.67 -4.73 25.65
CA GLY A 104 -3.46 -4.15 26.99
C GLY A 104 -4.62 -4.40 27.96
N ALA A 105 -5.87 -4.32 27.47
CA ALA A 105 -7.06 -4.60 28.28
C ALA A 105 -7.14 -6.07 28.71
N ALA A 106 -6.79 -7.00 27.81
CA ALA A 106 -6.67 -8.43 28.14
C ALA A 106 -5.68 -8.67 29.28
N GLN A 107 -4.54 -7.97 29.25
CA GLN A 107 -3.52 -8.04 30.29
C GLN A 107 -4.01 -7.46 31.63
N HIS A 108 -4.77 -6.36 31.62
CA HIS A 108 -5.33 -5.74 32.83
C HIS A 108 -6.35 -6.66 33.53
N ASN A 109 -7.20 -7.32 32.76
CA ASN A 109 -8.32 -8.12 33.26
C ASN A 109 -7.97 -9.57 33.58
N LEU A 110 -6.70 -9.97 33.37
CA LEU A 110 -6.24 -11.33 33.64
C LEU A 110 -6.53 -11.77 35.09
N LYS A 111 -6.41 -10.85 36.05
CA LYS A 111 -6.71 -11.10 37.46
C LYS A 111 -8.14 -11.56 37.73
N ASP A 112 -9.08 -11.13 36.89
CA ASP A 112 -10.51 -11.41 37.05
C ASP A 112 -10.94 -12.68 36.30
N VAL A 113 -10.11 -13.20 35.38
CA VAL A 113 -10.39 -14.41 34.58
C VAL A 113 -10.53 -15.65 35.47
N GLU A 114 -11.69 -16.26 35.56
CA GLU A 114 -11.85 -17.49 36.33
C GLU A 114 -11.17 -18.68 35.61
N GLY A 115 -10.09 -19.22 36.19
CA GLY A 115 -9.37 -20.38 35.67
C GLY A 115 -7.94 -20.07 35.22
N ASN A 116 -7.33 -21.03 34.52
CA ASN A 116 -5.92 -21.02 34.19
C ASN A 116 -5.69 -20.66 32.72
N ILE A 117 -4.72 -19.77 32.48
CA ILE A 117 -4.42 -19.29 31.13
C ILE A 117 -2.97 -18.79 31.05
N VAL A 118 -2.35 -19.05 29.90
CA VAL A 118 -1.10 -18.40 29.49
C VAL A 118 -1.47 -17.37 28.44
N LEU A 119 -1.34 -16.10 28.80
CA LEU A 119 -1.71 -14.97 27.96
C LEU A 119 -0.46 -14.34 27.34
N CYS A 120 -0.41 -14.34 26.02
CA CYS A 120 0.64 -13.75 25.20
C CYS A 120 0.06 -12.55 24.45
N THR A 121 0.43 -11.32 24.82
CA THR A 121 -0.07 -10.09 24.21
C THR A 121 1.03 -9.37 23.44
N TYR A 122 0.67 -8.84 22.28
CA TYR A 122 1.57 -8.09 21.41
C TYR A 122 0.99 -6.70 21.21
N THR A 123 1.84 -5.66 21.19
CA THR A 123 1.37 -4.31 20.92
C THR A 123 0.88 -4.21 19.48
N LYS A 124 -0.27 -3.54 19.31
CA LYS A 124 -0.95 -3.43 18.02
C LYS A 124 -0.11 -2.57 17.07
N PRO A 125 0.12 -3.01 15.83
CA PRO A 125 0.47 -2.09 14.77
C PRO A 125 -0.77 -1.24 14.43
N GLU A 126 -0.60 0.07 14.33
CA GLU A 126 -1.69 1.00 14.00
C GLU A 126 -2.29 0.73 12.59
N ASN A 127 -1.61 -0.07 11.76
CA ASN A 127 -2.01 -0.39 10.39
C ASN A 127 -2.27 -1.90 10.17
N GLU A 128 -3.30 -2.22 9.38
CA GLU A 128 -3.66 -3.58 8.92
C GLU A 128 -2.52 -4.30 8.15
N LEU A 129 -1.47 -3.57 7.77
CA LEU A 129 -0.38 -4.02 6.90
C LEU A 129 0.75 -4.79 7.61
N ASN A 130 0.57 -5.27 8.84
CA ASN A 130 1.60 -6.05 9.52
C ASN A 130 1.51 -7.56 9.24
N ASN A 131 1.64 -7.93 7.96
CA ASN A 131 1.81 -9.33 7.58
C ASN A 131 3.07 -9.95 8.21
N ARG A 132 4.08 -9.18 8.65
CA ARG A 132 5.37 -9.73 9.06
C ARG A 132 5.39 -10.21 10.52
N THR A 133 5.00 -9.36 11.48
CA THR A 133 4.87 -9.74 12.89
C THR A 133 3.76 -10.76 13.06
N SER A 134 2.64 -10.58 12.37
CA SER A 134 1.57 -11.58 12.38
C SER A 134 2.07 -12.92 11.81
N ARG A 135 2.77 -12.98 10.67
CA ARG A 135 3.38 -14.23 10.18
C ARG A 135 4.39 -14.82 11.15
N LEU A 136 5.19 -14.01 11.83
CA LEU A 136 6.15 -14.47 12.84
C LEU A 136 5.42 -15.22 13.96
N VAL A 137 4.35 -14.63 14.50
CA VAL A 137 3.58 -15.19 15.63
C VAL A 137 2.72 -16.37 15.19
N PHE A 138 2.02 -16.25 14.06
CA PHE A 138 0.99 -17.20 13.63
C PHE A 138 1.52 -18.39 12.82
N ASN A 139 2.77 -18.38 12.33
CA ASN A 139 3.35 -19.53 11.61
C ASN A 139 4.31 -20.38 12.45
N ARG A 140 4.24 -20.23 13.77
CA ARG A 140 5.08 -20.93 14.74
C ARG A 140 4.79 -22.43 14.78
N LYS A 141 5.83 -23.25 14.59
CA LYS A 141 5.77 -24.72 14.71
C LYS A 141 6.34 -25.26 16.02
N GLU A 142 7.17 -24.47 16.65
CA GLU A 142 7.93 -24.75 17.87
C GLU A 142 7.11 -24.55 19.16
N THR A 143 7.71 -24.86 20.31
CA THR A 143 7.11 -24.61 21.65
C THR A 143 7.13 -23.11 21.99
N LEU A 144 6.40 -22.69 23.02
CA LEU A 144 6.27 -21.27 23.36
C LEU A 144 7.60 -20.70 23.82
N ILE A 145 8.35 -21.50 24.58
CA ILE A 145 9.68 -21.11 25.06
C ILE A 145 10.69 -21.09 23.92
N ASP A 146 10.68 -22.08 23.02
CA ASP A 146 11.52 -22.03 21.82
C ASP A 146 11.25 -20.76 21.01
N PHE A 147 9.97 -20.45 20.78
CA PHE A 147 9.58 -19.24 20.06
C PHE A 147 10.10 -17.97 20.74
N ILE A 148 9.96 -17.86 22.07
CA ILE A 148 10.44 -16.70 22.83
C ILE A 148 11.96 -16.58 22.74
N VAL A 149 12.69 -17.67 22.98
CA VAL A 149 14.16 -17.69 22.97
C VAL A 149 14.69 -17.41 21.57
N GLU A 150 14.11 -18.01 20.54
CA GLU A 150 14.53 -17.79 19.16
C GLU A 150 14.22 -16.36 18.69
N ASN A 151 13.10 -15.78 19.11
CA ASN A 151 12.59 -14.51 18.56
C ASN A 151 12.69 -13.32 19.52
N LEU A 152 13.44 -13.45 20.61
CA LEU A 152 13.61 -12.41 21.64
C LEU A 152 13.90 -11.00 21.08
N PRO A 153 14.77 -10.81 20.07
CA PRO A 153 15.00 -9.47 19.50
C PRO A 153 13.74 -8.84 18.92
N LEU A 154 12.93 -9.64 18.22
CA LEU A 154 11.70 -9.18 17.57
C LEU A 154 10.58 -8.98 18.59
N LEU A 155 10.52 -9.82 19.63
CA LEU A 155 9.55 -9.70 20.71
C LEU A 155 9.77 -8.43 21.53
N ILE A 156 11.03 -8.06 21.80
CA ILE A 156 11.37 -6.77 22.41
C ILE A 156 10.93 -5.61 21.52
N ALA A 157 11.19 -5.68 20.22
CA ALA A 157 10.81 -4.60 19.29
C ALA A 157 9.30 -4.46 19.08
N THR A 158 8.49 -5.43 19.49
CA THR A 158 7.02 -5.46 19.31
C THR A 158 6.26 -5.36 20.63
N ASP A 159 6.94 -4.95 21.70
CA ASP A 159 6.38 -4.79 23.05
C ASP A 159 5.61 -6.03 23.51
N PHE A 160 6.25 -7.19 23.37
CA PHE A 160 5.67 -8.46 23.76
C PHE A 160 5.53 -8.58 25.28
N THR A 161 4.37 -9.04 25.73
CA THR A 161 4.13 -9.40 27.13
C THR A 161 3.62 -10.82 27.21
N ILE A 162 4.18 -11.57 28.16
CA ILE A 162 3.68 -12.90 28.50
C ILE A 162 3.29 -12.94 29.97
N SER A 163 2.11 -13.46 30.23
CA SER A 163 1.55 -13.61 31.56
C SER A 163 0.98 -15.00 31.76
N TYR A 164 1.22 -15.57 32.92
CA TYR A 164 0.66 -16.86 33.33
C TYR A 164 -0.24 -16.59 34.51
N LYS A 165 -1.51 -16.98 34.37
CA LYS A 165 -2.41 -17.17 35.49
C LYS A 165 -2.55 -18.66 35.73
N LEU A 166 -1.97 -19.13 36.82
CA LEU A 166 -2.08 -20.51 37.27
C LEU A 166 -2.60 -20.49 38.70
N ASP A 167 -3.82 -21.00 38.84
CA ASP A 167 -4.68 -20.84 39.99
C ASP A 167 -4.87 -19.33 40.31
N ASP A 168 -4.67 -18.90 41.54
CA ASP A 168 -4.84 -17.49 41.94
C ASP A 168 -3.58 -16.62 41.74
N ASN A 169 -2.48 -17.19 41.23
CA ASN A 169 -1.21 -16.49 41.05
C ASN A 169 -1.01 -16.01 39.62
N ILE A 170 -0.50 -14.78 39.49
CA ILE A 170 -0.18 -14.17 38.20
C ILE A 170 1.30 -13.84 38.14
N HIS A 171 1.97 -14.36 37.11
CA HIS A 171 3.36 -14.06 36.81
C HIS A 171 3.43 -13.40 35.44
N THR A 172 4.10 -12.25 35.34
CA THR A 172 4.19 -11.48 34.10
C THR A 172 5.65 -11.15 33.78
N LEU A 173 6.02 -11.34 32.52
CA LEU A 173 7.26 -10.87 31.94
C LEU A 173 6.94 -9.99 30.73
N MET A 174 7.48 -8.78 30.74
CA MET A 174 7.27 -7.78 29.68
C MET A 174 8.58 -7.46 29.00
N PHE A 175 8.51 -7.29 27.69
CA PHE A 175 9.57 -6.75 26.86
C PHE A 175 9.09 -5.44 26.25
N ASP A 176 9.98 -4.46 26.16
CA ASP A 176 9.66 -3.12 25.70
C ASP A 176 10.78 -2.59 24.78
N HIS A 177 10.36 -2.01 23.67
CA HIS A 177 11.20 -1.40 22.66
C HIS A 177 11.90 -0.09 23.13
N THR A 178 11.44 0.56 24.21
CA THR A 178 12.00 1.86 24.66
C THR A 178 13.51 1.81 24.90
N SER A 179 14.02 0.69 25.42
CA SER A 179 15.43 0.53 25.75
C SER A 179 16.32 0.41 24.51
N ILE A 180 15.79 -0.12 23.40
CA ILE A 180 16.62 -0.45 22.23
C ILE A 180 16.84 0.75 21.30
N LYS A 181 16.01 1.80 21.38
CA LYS A 181 16.03 3.00 20.51
C LYS A 181 17.39 3.72 20.46
N LYS A 182 18.26 3.51 21.45
CA LYS A 182 19.57 4.18 21.60
C LYS A 182 20.77 3.21 21.55
N MET A 183 20.54 1.91 21.39
CA MET A 183 21.59 0.89 21.42
C MET A 183 22.20 0.68 20.05
N ASP A 184 23.49 0.34 19.98
CA ASP A 184 24.08 -0.27 18.78
C ASP A 184 23.88 -1.80 18.78
N LEU A 185 24.34 -2.48 17.73
CA LEU A 185 24.18 -3.93 17.60
C LEU A 185 24.87 -4.73 18.74
N VAL A 186 26.02 -4.24 19.23
CA VAL A 186 26.79 -4.93 20.27
C VAL A 186 26.09 -4.80 21.60
N THR A 187 25.74 -3.57 21.98
CA THR A 187 25.01 -3.25 23.21
C THR A 187 23.65 -3.95 23.24
N PHE A 188 22.96 -4.03 22.09
CA PHE A 188 21.71 -4.75 21.99
C PHE A 188 21.88 -6.26 22.17
N SER A 189 22.95 -6.86 21.63
CA SER A 189 23.27 -8.28 21.87
C SER A 189 23.53 -8.57 23.35
N GLU A 190 24.25 -7.68 24.05
CA GLU A 190 24.48 -7.80 25.49
C GLU A 190 23.19 -7.65 26.31
N PHE A 191 22.36 -6.67 25.94
CA PHE A 191 21.04 -6.48 26.52
C PHE A 191 20.15 -7.73 26.36
N LEU A 192 20.21 -8.37 25.20
CA LEU A 192 19.48 -9.61 24.94
C LEU A 192 19.91 -10.75 25.87
N GLN A 193 21.18 -10.85 26.27
CA GLN A 193 21.61 -11.83 27.29
C GLN A 193 20.96 -11.57 28.65
N ILE A 194 20.77 -10.29 29.01
CA ILE A 194 20.11 -9.91 30.27
C ILE A 194 18.64 -10.31 30.20
N GLN A 195 17.95 -9.98 29.10
CA GLN A 195 16.54 -10.35 28.91
C GLN A 195 16.35 -11.86 28.85
N TYR A 196 17.29 -12.59 28.24
CA TYR A 196 17.28 -14.05 28.23
C TYR A 196 17.37 -14.64 29.63
N LYS A 197 18.23 -14.11 30.51
CA LYS A 197 18.27 -14.54 31.92
C LYS A 197 16.95 -14.29 32.64
N ASN A 198 16.23 -13.21 32.30
CA ASN A 198 14.89 -12.95 32.84
C ASN A 198 13.89 -14.01 32.36
N VAL A 199 13.94 -14.41 31.07
CA VAL A 199 13.12 -15.52 30.53
C VAL A 199 13.42 -16.82 31.27
N VAL A 200 14.69 -17.18 31.43
CA VAL A 200 15.11 -18.40 32.14
C VAL A 200 14.58 -18.40 33.58
N LYS A 201 14.78 -17.29 34.30
CA LYS A 201 14.31 -17.15 35.69
C LYS A 201 12.80 -17.30 35.77
N PHE A 202 12.07 -16.56 34.94
CA PHE A 202 10.62 -16.59 34.88
C PHE A 202 10.08 -18.00 34.59
N TYR A 203 10.67 -18.71 33.63
CA TYR A 203 10.25 -20.08 33.32
C TYR A 203 10.63 -21.08 34.42
N THR A 204 11.80 -20.90 35.05
CA THR A 204 12.24 -21.76 36.16
C THR A 204 11.32 -21.62 37.37
N GLU A 205 10.89 -20.40 37.71
CA GLU A 205 9.93 -20.13 38.79
C GLU A 205 8.58 -20.82 38.50
N LEU A 206 8.11 -20.75 37.25
CA LEU A 206 6.90 -21.45 36.82
C LEU A 206 7.05 -22.98 36.91
N GLN A 207 8.18 -23.53 36.45
CA GLN A 207 8.48 -24.97 36.56
C GLN A 207 8.47 -25.45 38.01
N GLN A 208 9.11 -24.72 38.92
CA GLN A 208 9.17 -25.10 40.33
C GLN A 208 7.79 -25.16 40.99
N GLN A 209 6.90 -24.25 40.61
CA GLN A 209 5.58 -24.16 41.21
C GLN A 209 4.57 -25.11 40.56
N TYR A 210 4.68 -25.36 39.24
CA TYR A 210 3.57 -25.92 38.48
C TYR A 210 3.91 -27.06 37.51
N SER A 211 5.17 -27.44 37.31
CA SER A 211 5.56 -28.50 36.34
C SER A 211 4.85 -29.84 36.61
N ASN A 212 4.72 -30.23 37.88
CA ASN A 212 4.04 -31.47 38.27
C ASN A 212 2.53 -31.46 37.94
N LYS A 213 1.92 -30.28 37.89
CA LYS A 213 0.47 -30.11 37.64
C LYS A 213 0.18 -29.90 36.15
N TYR A 214 1.08 -29.26 35.41
CA TYR A 214 0.90 -28.84 34.02
C TYR A 214 2.11 -29.16 33.12
N GLN A 215 2.60 -30.41 33.19
CA GLN A 215 3.84 -30.84 32.52
C GLN A 215 3.84 -30.66 30.99
N GLU A 216 2.68 -30.80 30.33
CA GLU A 216 2.56 -30.62 28.87
C GLU A 216 2.73 -29.16 28.43
N LEU A 217 2.49 -28.20 29.34
CA LEU A 217 2.55 -26.76 29.10
C LEU A 217 3.84 -26.14 29.60
N ILE A 218 4.37 -26.68 30.70
CA ILE A 218 5.62 -26.27 31.32
C ILE A 218 6.57 -27.47 31.33
N PRO A 219 6.94 -28.00 30.13
CA PRO A 219 7.87 -29.12 30.06
C PRO A 219 9.24 -28.71 30.62
N GLU A 220 10.03 -29.71 31.01
CA GLU A 220 11.46 -29.48 31.21
C GLU A 220 12.06 -28.87 29.94
N TYR A 221 12.89 -27.85 30.11
CA TYR A 221 13.48 -27.10 29.01
C TYR A 221 14.96 -26.93 29.29
N ASP A 222 15.79 -27.42 28.38
CA ASP A 222 17.24 -27.26 28.47
C ASP A 222 17.64 -25.93 27.82
N PHE A 223 17.76 -24.90 28.66
CA PHE A 223 18.12 -23.57 28.22
C PHE A 223 19.57 -23.54 27.70
N PRO A 224 19.82 -23.03 26.48
CA PRO A 224 21.19 -22.80 26.03
C PRO A 224 21.92 -21.86 27.01
N LYS A 225 23.20 -22.14 27.28
CA LYS A 225 23.98 -21.32 28.23
C LYS A 225 24.06 -19.85 27.84
N ILE A 226 24.14 -19.59 26.53
CA ILE A 226 24.24 -18.27 25.92
C ILE A 226 23.42 -18.32 24.63
N ILE A 227 22.71 -17.24 24.32
CA ILE A 227 22.02 -17.05 23.04
C ILE A 227 22.88 -16.23 22.09
N SER A 228 22.72 -16.41 20.79
CA SER A 228 23.39 -15.57 19.79
C SER A 228 22.50 -15.42 18.57
N TYR A 229 22.46 -14.22 18.01
CA TYR A 229 21.64 -13.91 16.85
C TYR A 229 22.50 -13.38 15.71
N LEU A 230 22.10 -13.73 14.48
CA LEU A 230 22.68 -13.15 13.29
C LEU A 230 22.44 -11.62 13.26
N PRO A 231 23.40 -10.83 12.75
CA PRO A 231 23.25 -9.38 12.64
C PRO A 231 21.95 -8.94 11.97
N GLU A 232 21.50 -9.67 10.94
CA GLU A 232 20.26 -9.36 10.22
C GLU A 232 19.00 -9.50 11.08
N LYS A 233 18.99 -10.44 12.05
CA LYS A 233 17.88 -10.58 13.00
C LYS A 233 17.85 -9.42 14.00
N LEU A 234 19.03 -8.96 14.42
CA LEU A 234 19.17 -7.78 15.28
C LEU A 234 18.72 -6.51 14.55
N LYS A 235 19.21 -6.27 13.33
CA LYS A 235 18.77 -5.13 12.48
C LYS A 235 17.26 -5.13 12.25
N SER A 236 16.66 -6.30 12.02
CA SER A 236 15.20 -6.40 11.87
C SER A 236 14.43 -5.90 13.09
N ALA A 237 14.97 -6.01 14.30
CA ALA A 237 14.34 -5.45 15.50
C ALA A 237 14.36 -3.91 15.47
N PHE A 238 15.50 -3.30 15.14
CA PHE A 238 15.60 -1.85 14.97
C PHE A 238 14.68 -1.32 13.86
N ASN A 239 14.55 -2.05 12.75
CA ASN A 239 13.62 -1.70 11.67
C ASN A 239 12.16 -1.74 12.11
N ILE A 240 11.76 -2.72 12.94
CA ILE A 240 10.42 -2.76 13.50
C ILE A 240 10.18 -1.54 14.38
N VAL A 241 11.13 -1.20 15.26
CA VAL A 241 11.01 0.00 16.10
C VAL A 241 10.87 1.25 15.24
N LEU A 242 11.70 1.37 14.22
CA LEU A 242 11.67 2.52 13.33
C LEU A 242 10.39 2.57 12.48
N ASN A 243 9.81 1.45 12.06
CA ASN A 243 8.62 1.45 11.19
C ASN A 243 7.30 1.55 11.98
N GLU A 244 7.22 0.92 13.15
CA GLU A 244 5.99 0.81 13.94
C GLU A 244 5.86 1.94 14.97
N HIS A 245 6.98 2.51 15.44
CA HIS A 245 6.96 3.48 16.53
C HIS A 245 7.52 4.86 16.13
N TYR A 246 7.63 5.15 14.84
CA TYR A 246 8.33 6.35 14.35
C TYR A 246 7.77 7.67 14.90
N HIS A 247 6.46 7.78 15.07
CA HIS A 247 5.81 8.95 15.69
C HIS A 247 6.23 9.21 17.15
N SER A 248 6.67 8.18 17.86
CA SER A 248 7.13 8.28 19.25
C SER A 248 8.63 8.56 19.37
N LEU A 249 9.37 8.56 18.26
CA LEU A 249 10.82 8.70 18.27
C LEU A 249 11.23 10.17 18.22
N THR A 250 12.22 10.52 19.02
CA THR A 250 12.89 11.82 18.90
C THR A 250 13.74 11.89 17.64
N LYS A 251 14.09 13.12 17.20
CA LYS A 251 14.95 13.32 16.02
C LYS A 251 16.29 12.60 16.13
N SER A 252 16.85 12.52 17.33
CA SER A 252 18.11 11.82 17.58
C SER A 252 17.97 10.30 17.49
N GLU A 253 16.86 9.74 17.98
CA GLU A 253 16.61 8.29 17.95
C GLU A 253 16.38 7.81 16.52
N MET A 254 15.55 8.50 15.74
CA MET A 254 15.36 8.15 14.32
C MET A 254 16.68 8.17 13.54
N LYS A 255 17.49 9.23 13.74
CA LYS A 255 18.82 9.35 13.11
C LYS A 255 19.75 8.21 13.50
N HIS A 256 19.70 7.77 14.75
CA HIS A 256 20.48 6.64 15.23
C HIS A 256 20.03 5.33 14.57
N LEU A 257 18.73 5.03 14.57
CA LEU A 257 18.18 3.82 13.96
C LEU A 257 18.47 3.74 12.45
N LEU A 258 18.31 4.85 11.73
CA LEU A 258 18.60 4.93 10.29
C LEU A 258 20.08 4.68 9.94
N LYS A 259 21.01 4.92 10.88
CA LYS A 259 22.44 4.58 10.69
C LYS A 259 22.71 3.08 10.83
N ILE A 260 21.90 2.37 11.61
CA ILE A 260 22.02 0.92 11.80
C ILE A 260 21.51 0.20 10.55
N ASP A 261 20.32 0.60 10.09
CA ASP A 261 19.68 0.04 8.90
C ASP A 261 18.68 1.06 8.32
N ASN A 262 18.77 1.32 7.02
CA ASN A 262 17.92 2.25 6.29
C ASN A 262 17.01 1.56 5.26
N SER A 263 16.93 0.22 5.28
CA SER A 263 16.14 -0.56 4.32
C SER A 263 14.65 -0.24 4.30
N TYR A 264 14.12 0.39 5.36
CA TYR A 264 12.72 0.80 5.50
C TYR A 264 12.46 2.28 5.25
N ILE A 265 13.49 3.05 4.89
CA ILE A 265 13.36 4.50 4.84
C ILE A 265 12.35 4.99 3.81
N SER A 266 12.21 4.27 2.69
CA SER A 266 11.21 4.59 1.66
C SER A 266 9.77 4.42 2.17
N ILE A 267 9.52 3.40 3.00
CA ILE A 267 8.20 3.12 3.59
C ILE A 267 7.86 4.21 4.60
N ILE A 268 8.81 4.61 5.44
CA ILE A 268 8.59 5.64 6.46
C ILE A 268 8.42 7.00 5.81
N LEU A 269 9.22 7.32 4.77
CA LEU A 269 9.06 8.54 4.00
C LEU A 269 7.69 8.62 3.34
N ASP A 270 7.22 7.53 2.72
CA ASP A 270 5.88 7.46 2.09
C ASP A 270 4.76 7.70 3.12
N LYS A 271 4.81 7.05 4.28
CA LYS A 271 3.85 7.28 5.38
C LYS A 271 3.87 8.73 5.87
N ALA A 272 5.05 9.23 6.21
CA ALA A 272 5.21 10.59 6.72
C ALA A 272 4.72 11.66 5.71
N ILE A 273 4.90 11.43 4.41
CA ILE A 273 4.34 12.30 3.37
C ILE A 273 2.82 12.23 3.34
N LYS A 274 2.23 11.03 3.31
CA LYS A 274 0.77 10.85 3.25
C LYS A 274 0.04 11.42 4.46
N GLU A 275 0.67 11.35 5.63
CA GLU A 275 0.17 11.91 6.88
C GLU A 275 0.54 13.39 7.06
N PHE A 276 1.30 13.95 6.11
CA PHE A 276 1.79 15.32 6.12
C PHE A 276 2.62 15.68 7.38
N ASP A 277 3.37 14.71 7.90
CA ASP A 277 4.34 14.90 8.98
C ASP A 277 5.66 15.46 8.44
N LEU A 278 5.66 16.79 8.25
CA LEU A 278 6.80 17.52 7.70
C LEU A 278 8.07 17.38 8.56
N ASN A 279 7.95 17.21 9.87
CA ASN A 279 9.11 17.06 10.76
C ASN A 279 9.84 15.74 10.48
N THR A 280 9.08 14.65 10.33
CA THR A 280 9.63 13.35 9.97
C THR A 280 10.19 13.34 8.56
N VAL A 281 9.49 13.96 7.59
CA VAL A 281 9.99 14.12 6.23
C VAL A 281 11.34 14.86 6.23
N GLU A 282 11.42 16.03 6.85
CA GLU A 282 12.66 16.80 6.93
C GLU A 282 13.80 16.00 7.57
N LEU A 283 13.50 15.32 8.68
CA LEU A 283 14.47 14.48 9.36
C LEU A 283 15.04 13.38 8.45
N ILE A 284 14.17 12.66 7.74
CA ILE A 284 14.59 11.60 6.82
C ILE A 284 15.45 12.20 5.72
N LEU A 285 15.01 13.30 5.12
CA LEU A 285 15.72 14.03 4.08
C LEU A 285 17.09 14.55 4.54
N ASP A 286 17.25 14.88 5.83
CA ASP A 286 18.54 15.26 6.45
C ASP A 286 19.47 14.06 6.72
N SER A 287 18.93 12.85 6.75
CA SER A 287 19.61 11.67 7.32
C SER A 287 20.15 10.71 6.27
N ILE A 288 19.76 10.88 5.01
CA ILE A 288 20.23 10.05 3.89
C ILE A 288 20.69 10.89 2.70
N GLU A 289 21.51 10.27 1.87
CA GLU A 289 21.80 10.79 0.55
C GLU A 289 20.57 10.58 -0.36
N ILE A 290 19.94 11.68 -0.77
CA ILE A 290 18.77 11.66 -1.64
C ILE A 290 19.19 11.32 -3.06
N ASN A 291 18.45 10.41 -3.68
CA ASN A 291 18.63 9.97 -5.05
C ASN A 291 17.30 10.06 -5.80
N ASN A 292 17.32 9.79 -7.10
CA ASN A 292 16.14 9.90 -7.96
C ASN A 292 14.95 9.02 -7.53
N LEU A 293 15.19 7.85 -6.93
CA LEU A 293 14.12 6.98 -6.46
C LEU A 293 13.38 7.60 -5.28
N HIS A 294 14.10 8.22 -4.33
CA HIS A 294 13.49 8.92 -3.21
C HIS A 294 12.61 10.09 -3.67
N ILE A 295 13.04 10.81 -4.71
CA ILE A 295 12.27 11.91 -5.30
C ILE A 295 10.97 11.40 -5.92
N LEU A 296 11.08 10.39 -6.80
CA LEU A 296 9.92 9.82 -7.46
C LEU A 296 8.91 9.29 -6.44
N SER A 297 9.39 8.58 -5.41
CA SER A 297 8.55 8.10 -4.31
C SER A 297 7.87 9.24 -3.57
N ALA A 298 8.57 10.33 -3.27
CA ALA A 298 7.98 11.47 -2.56
C ALA A 298 6.93 12.22 -3.39
N ILE A 299 7.20 12.42 -4.69
CA ILE A 299 6.23 13.02 -5.62
C ILE A 299 5.00 12.11 -5.76
N SER A 300 5.19 10.79 -5.83
CA SER A 300 4.10 9.82 -5.90
C SER A 300 3.28 9.78 -4.62
N ALA A 301 3.92 9.69 -3.46
CA ALA A 301 3.28 9.66 -2.15
C ALA A 301 2.45 10.93 -1.90
N SER A 302 2.92 12.08 -2.36
CA SER A 302 2.24 13.36 -2.18
C SER A 302 1.09 13.62 -3.16
N ASN A 303 0.86 12.76 -4.15
CA ASN A 303 -0.23 12.93 -5.13
C ASN A 303 -1.63 12.83 -4.48
N THR A 304 -1.73 12.19 -3.31
CA THR A 304 -2.99 12.10 -2.55
C THR A 304 -3.26 13.33 -1.69
N LEU A 305 -2.30 14.27 -1.59
CA LEU A 305 -2.42 15.47 -0.76
C LEU A 305 -3.06 16.62 -1.55
N PRO A 306 -3.65 17.62 -0.85
CA PRO A 306 -3.99 18.91 -1.43
C PRO A 306 -2.80 19.56 -2.16
N SER A 307 -3.07 20.34 -3.22
CA SER A 307 -2.04 20.86 -4.11
C SER A 307 -0.93 21.66 -3.41
N ASN A 308 -1.28 22.53 -2.45
CA ASN A 308 -0.30 23.30 -1.69
C ASN A 308 0.63 22.41 -0.84
N GLN A 309 0.08 21.35 -0.25
CA GLN A 309 0.85 20.39 0.54
C GLN A 309 1.76 19.54 -0.33
N SER A 310 1.26 19.08 -1.48
CA SER A 310 2.06 18.31 -2.44
C SER A 310 3.24 19.11 -2.98
N ILE A 311 3.02 20.39 -3.32
CA ILE A 311 4.07 21.32 -3.75
C ILE A 311 5.09 21.53 -2.61
N GLN A 312 4.65 21.73 -1.37
CA GLN A 312 5.56 21.89 -0.24
C GLN A 312 6.47 20.67 -0.04
N ILE A 313 5.93 19.45 -0.13
CA ILE A 313 6.72 18.21 -0.08
C ILE A 313 7.74 18.19 -1.22
N PHE A 314 7.32 18.50 -2.44
CA PHE A 314 8.22 18.59 -3.59
C PHE A 314 9.37 19.59 -3.34
N GLU A 315 9.08 20.79 -2.85
CA GLU A 315 10.08 21.81 -2.56
C GLU A 315 11.08 21.37 -1.48
N MET A 316 10.62 20.70 -0.42
CA MET A 316 11.48 20.14 0.62
C MET A 316 12.46 19.11 0.07
N VAL A 317 11.98 18.21 -0.79
CA VAL A 317 12.82 17.18 -1.43
C VAL A 317 13.79 17.83 -2.43
N TYR A 318 13.28 18.77 -3.23
CA TYR A 318 14.07 19.51 -4.22
C TYR A 318 15.25 20.25 -3.58
N ALA A 319 15.02 20.88 -2.43
CA ALA A 319 16.05 21.63 -1.70
C ALA A 319 17.25 20.77 -1.24
N LYS A 320 17.10 19.45 -1.16
CA LYS A 320 18.19 18.53 -0.78
C LYS A 320 19.04 18.08 -1.95
N ILE A 321 18.64 18.34 -3.18
CA ILE A 321 19.35 17.85 -4.36
C ILE A 321 20.28 18.94 -4.88
N LYS A 322 21.55 18.59 -5.05
CA LYS A 322 22.48 19.45 -5.80
C LYS A 322 22.26 19.23 -7.29
N ASN A 323 21.93 20.29 -8.02
CA ASN A 323 21.82 20.29 -9.49
C ASN A 323 20.71 19.39 -10.08
N ALA A 324 19.51 19.38 -9.49
CA ALA A 324 18.39 18.67 -10.11
C ALA A 324 17.92 19.37 -11.40
N ASP A 325 17.86 18.63 -12.51
CA ASP A 325 17.31 19.10 -13.77
C ASP A 325 15.78 19.09 -13.72
N TYR A 326 15.18 20.27 -13.85
CA TYR A 326 13.73 20.42 -13.84
C TYR A 326 13.00 19.63 -14.94
N ASN A 327 13.66 19.31 -16.06
CA ASN A 327 13.09 18.43 -17.08
C ASN A 327 12.90 17.00 -16.55
N ILE A 328 13.89 16.49 -15.80
CA ILE A 328 13.81 15.17 -15.16
C ILE A 328 12.73 15.18 -14.07
N LEU A 329 12.64 16.27 -13.29
CA LEU A 329 11.62 16.40 -12.25
C LEU A 329 10.21 16.45 -12.81
N LEU A 330 10.00 17.12 -13.96
CA LEU A 330 8.70 17.10 -14.61
C LEU A 330 8.34 15.69 -15.09
N LEU A 331 9.30 14.93 -15.63
CA LEU A 331 9.06 13.52 -15.96
C LEU A 331 8.68 12.68 -14.73
N PHE A 332 9.27 12.94 -13.57
CA PHE A 332 8.85 12.27 -12.34
C PHE A 332 7.43 12.64 -11.93
N ALA A 333 7.04 13.92 -12.02
CA ALA A 333 5.67 14.36 -11.76
C ALA A 333 4.65 13.73 -12.73
N ILE A 334 4.99 13.66 -14.02
CA ILE A 334 4.18 12.97 -15.03
C ILE A 334 4.04 11.47 -14.70
N ASN A 335 5.16 10.81 -14.40
CA ASN A 335 5.17 9.38 -14.10
C ASN A 335 4.40 9.00 -12.83
N ALA A 336 4.43 9.89 -11.84
CA ALA A 336 3.68 9.81 -10.59
C ALA A 336 2.22 10.27 -10.72
N GLU A 337 1.83 10.78 -11.89
CA GLU A 337 0.53 11.38 -12.16
C GLU A 337 0.16 12.52 -11.20
N ASN A 338 1.18 13.21 -10.67
CA ASN A 338 1.01 14.29 -9.72
C ASN A 338 0.79 15.62 -10.46
N LEU A 339 -0.49 15.95 -10.67
CA LEU A 339 -0.90 17.15 -11.40
C LEU A 339 -0.38 18.43 -10.75
N SER A 340 -0.47 18.53 -9.41
CA SER A 340 -0.08 19.73 -8.66
C SER A 340 1.40 20.06 -8.84
N VAL A 341 2.25 19.04 -8.71
CA VAL A 341 3.70 19.20 -8.91
C VAL A 341 4.03 19.45 -10.39
N ALA A 342 3.34 18.78 -11.31
CA ALA A 342 3.52 19.02 -12.75
C ALA A 342 3.19 20.48 -13.12
N GLU A 343 2.05 21.01 -12.66
CA GLU A 343 1.65 22.41 -12.88
C GLU A 343 2.67 23.39 -12.30
N PHE A 344 3.16 23.14 -11.08
CA PHE A 344 4.18 23.97 -10.45
C PHE A 344 5.50 24.00 -11.26
N LEU A 345 5.87 22.89 -11.88
CA LEU A 345 7.08 22.76 -12.68
C LEU A 345 6.98 23.41 -14.07
N LEU A 346 5.77 23.53 -14.61
CA LEU A 346 5.53 24.11 -15.94
C LEU A 346 6.02 25.55 -16.08
N ASP A 347 6.09 26.31 -14.99
CA ASP A 347 6.57 27.70 -15.01
C ASP A 347 8.10 27.81 -14.96
N LYS A 348 8.80 26.70 -14.77
CA LYS A 348 10.26 26.66 -14.57
C LYS A 348 11.03 26.11 -15.77
N ILE A 349 10.34 25.56 -16.77
CA ILE A 349 10.98 24.94 -17.94
C ILE A 349 10.26 25.23 -19.25
N GLN A 350 10.99 25.06 -20.35
CA GLN A 350 10.39 24.96 -21.67
C GLN A 350 10.00 23.51 -21.95
N ILE A 351 8.74 23.29 -22.35
CA ILE A 351 8.23 21.95 -22.61
C ILE A 351 8.77 21.40 -23.93
N GLN A 352 9.38 20.23 -23.82
CA GLN A 352 9.95 19.47 -24.93
C GLN A 352 9.04 18.30 -25.34
N THR A 353 9.16 17.85 -26.59
CA THR A 353 8.34 16.77 -27.20
C THR A 353 8.28 15.51 -26.34
N PHE A 354 9.38 15.11 -25.70
CA PHE A 354 9.39 13.89 -24.89
C PHE A 354 8.53 14.00 -23.61
N HIS A 355 8.32 15.20 -23.06
CA HIS A 355 7.41 15.39 -21.92
C HIS A 355 5.96 15.10 -22.34
N LEU A 356 5.55 15.61 -23.51
CA LEU A 356 4.24 15.37 -24.08
C LEU A 356 4.03 13.88 -24.39
N ILE A 357 5.02 13.23 -25.02
CA ILE A 357 5.00 11.78 -25.29
C ILE A 357 4.85 11.00 -23.98
N SER A 358 5.62 11.33 -22.95
CA SER A 358 5.53 10.66 -21.65
C SER A 358 4.16 10.82 -21.00
N ALA A 359 3.56 12.02 -21.04
CA ALA A 359 2.21 12.25 -20.51
C ALA A 359 1.13 11.49 -21.28
N ILE A 360 1.27 11.38 -22.60
CA ILE A 360 0.38 10.57 -23.45
C ILE A 360 0.50 9.09 -23.08
N GLN A 361 1.71 8.57 -22.94
CA GLN A 361 1.94 7.17 -22.57
C GLN A 361 1.38 6.82 -21.18
N LYS A 362 1.30 7.80 -20.29
CA LYS A 362 0.61 7.66 -18.99
C LYS A 362 -0.92 7.72 -19.07
N ALA A 363 -1.46 7.97 -20.26
CA ALA A 363 -2.90 8.05 -20.52
C ALA A 363 -3.64 9.03 -19.61
N ASN A 364 -2.95 10.07 -19.10
CA ASN A 364 -3.53 11.04 -18.18
C ASN A 364 -3.94 12.33 -18.94
N PRO A 365 -5.23 12.52 -19.28
CA PRO A 365 -5.67 13.63 -20.10
C PRO A 365 -5.50 15.00 -19.42
N ASN A 366 -5.54 15.06 -18.09
CA ASN A 366 -5.36 16.32 -17.36
C ASN A 366 -3.93 16.83 -17.49
N ILE A 367 -2.95 15.94 -17.29
CA ILE A 367 -1.53 16.26 -17.47
C ILE A 367 -1.26 16.64 -18.93
N VAL A 368 -1.75 15.85 -19.89
CA VAL A 368 -1.60 16.18 -21.32
C VAL A 368 -2.15 17.58 -21.63
N LYS A 369 -3.34 17.92 -21.13
CA LYS A 369 -3.97 19.22 -21.36
C LYS A 369 -3.12 20.38 -20.84
N ILE A 370 -2.60 20.30 -19.62
CA ILE A 370 -1.78 21.40 -19.06
C ILE A 370 -0.44 21.56 -19.79
N LEU A 371 0.18 20.46 -20.22
CA LEU A 371 1.42 20.52 -21.01
C LEU A 371 1.16 21.16 -22.38
N LEU A 372 0.06 20.78 -23.05
CA LEU A 372 -0.34 21.33 -24.35
C LEU A 372 -0.61 22.84 -24.27
N ASN A 373 -1.14 23.34 -23.15
CA ASN A 373 -1.37 24.77 -22.95
C ASN A 373 -0.07 25.58 -22.86
N LYS A 374 1.05 24.95 -22.50
CA LYS A 374 2.36 25.60 -22.34
C LYS A 374 3.25 25.51 -23.58
N VAL A 375 2.84 24.78 -24.61
CA VAL A 375 3.56 24.72 -25.88
C VAL A 375 2.88 25.59 -26.93
N GLU A 376 3.68 26.30 -27.72
CA GLU A 376 3.18 27.02 -28.89
C GLU A 376 3.01 26.10 -30.09
N ASN A 377 3.94 25.18 -30.32
CA ASN A 377 3.92 24.26 -31.46
C ASN A 377 4.07 22.80 -30.99
N ILE A 378 3.50 21.88 -31.77
CA ILE A 378 3.54 20.45 -31.47
C ILE A 378 4.12 19.71 -32.67
N ASP A 379 5.03 18.79 -32.39
CA ASP A 379 5.59 17.87 -33.37
C ASP A 379 4.59 16.77 -33.74
N ASN A 380 4.54 16.37 -35.01
CA ASN A 380 3.76 15.23 -35.51
C ASN A 380 4.02 13.93 -34.73
N LEU A 381 5.20 13.77 -34.12
CA LEU A 381 5.49 12.65 -33.22
C LEU A 381 4.50 12.54 -32.05
N VAL A 382 4.03 13.67 -31.50
CA VAL A 382 3.05 13.70 -30.40
C VAL A 382 1.69 13.19 -30.86
N LEU A 383 1.27 13.56 -32.07
CA LEU A 383 0.03 13.09 -32.69
C LEU A 383 0.08 11.60 -32.98
N ASN A 384 1.20 11.13 -33.52
CA ASN A 384 1.43 9.71 -33.77
C ASN A 384 1.35 8.90 -32.47
N GLU A 385 1.92 9.43 -31.37
CA GLU A 385 1.82 8.77 -30.07
C GLU A 385 0.39 8.75 -29.52
N ALA A 386 -0.35 9.87 -29.63
CA ALA A 386 -1.75 9.92 -29.21
C ALA A 386 -2.64 8.95 -29.99
N ASN A 387 -2.38 8.79 -31.30
CA ASN A 387 -3.06 7.82 -32.15
C ASN A 387 -2.71 6.38 -31.74
N LYS A 388 -1.43 6.06 -31.51
CA LYS A 388 -0.99 4.74 -31.04
C LYS A 388 -1.61 4.36 -29.70
N LEU A 389 -1.73 5.31 -28.78
CA LEU A 389 -2.40 5.10 -27.49
C LEU A 389 -3.87 4.69 -27.67
N GLY A 390 -4.52 5.15 -28.74
CA GLY A 390 -5.91 4.81 -29.03
C GLY A 390 -6.93 5.50 -28.13
N SER A 391 -6.55 6.56 -27.40
CA SER A 391 -7.48 7.32 -26.54
C SER A 391 -8.16 8.45 -27.31
N PRO A 392 -9.49 8.41 -27.54
CA PRO A 392 -10.22 9.48 -28.24
C PRO A 392 -10.10 10.84 -27.58
N LEU A 393 -10.07 10.87 -26.24
CA LEU A 393 -9.96 12.10 -25.47
C LEU A 393 -8.60 12.76 -25.65
N ILE A 394 -7.52 12.00 -25.49
CA ILE A 394 -6.15 12.52 -25.63
C ILE A 394 -5.85 12.90 -27.08
N PHE A 395 -6.28 12.08 -28.05
CA PHE A 395 -6.17 12.42 -29.46
C PHE A 395 -6.86 13.75 -29.78
N LYS A 396 -8.10 13.97 -29.28
CA LYS A 396 -8.81 15.24 -29.46
C LYS A 396 -8.08 16.43 -28.84
N LEU A 397 -7.47 16.27 -27.65
CA LEU A 397 -6.67 17.33 -27.02
C LEU A 397 -5.49 17.73 -27.90
N VAL A 398 -4.71 16.77 -28.38
CA VAL A 398 -3.55 17.00 -29.26
C VAL A 398 -3.99 17.60 -30.59
N LEU A 399 -5.01 17.02 -31.22
CA LEU A 399 -5.57 17.48 -32.49
C LEU A 399 -6.02 18.94 -32.42
N ASN A 400 -6.77 19.32 -31.38
CA ASN A 400 -7.24 20.70 -31.22
C ASN A 400 -6.07 21.68 -31.21
N LYS A 401 -5.03 21.38 -30.44
CA LYS A 401 -3.85 22.24 -30.33
C LYS A 401 -3.06 22.29 -31.64
N MET A 402 -2.96 21.20 -32.39
CA MET A 402 -2.29 21.22 -33.70
C MET A 402 -3.06 22.03 -34.75
N VAL A 403 -4.38 21.91 -34.81
CA VAL A 403 -5.23 22.67 -35.75
C VAL A 403 -5.14 24.18 -35.51
N GLU A 404 -5.00 24.61 -34.26
CA GLU A 404 -4.77 26.02 -33.92
C GLU A 404 -3.46 26.55 -34.50
N ASN A 405 -2.46 25.69 -34.67
CA ASN A 405 -1.09 26.07 -34.99
C ASN A 405 -0.67 25.77 -36.43
N ASN A 406 -1.32 24.80 -37.10
CA ASN A 406 -0.94 24.32 -38.42
C ASN A 406 -2.17 23.86 -39.24
N SER A 407 -2.30 24.38 -40.46
CA SER A 407 -3.40 24.05 -41.37
C SER A 407 -3.22 22.75 -42.16
N LEU A 408 -2.04 22.10 -42.14
CA LEU A 408 -1.73 20.87 -42.91
C LEU A 408 -1.83 19.57 -42.08
N VAL A 409 -2.45 19.62 -40.91
CA VAL A 409 -2.47 18.52 -39.94
C VAL A 409 -3.27 17.29 -40.43
N LEU A 410 -4.27 17.48 -41.30
CA LEU A 410 -5.15 16.40 -41.73
C LEU A 410 -4.43 15.37 -42.63
N ALA A 411 -3.65 15.81 -43.61
CA ALA A 411 -2.86 14.93 -44.48
C ALA A 411 -1.95 14.01 -43.68
N ASP A 412 -1.31 14.52 -42.62
CA ASP A 412 -0.45 13.71 -41.76
C ASP A 412 -1.23 12.70 -40.92
N ILE A 413 -2.43 13.06 -40.45
CA ILE A 413 -3.34 12.12 -39.76
C ILE A 413 -3.77 11.00 -40.71
N ILE A 414 -4.12 11.32 -41.96
CA ILE A 414 -4.55 10.32 -42.95
C ILE A 414 -3.44 9.29 -43.21
N LYS A 415 -2.17 9.71 -43.21
CA LYS A 415 -1.02 8.82 -43.40
C LYS A 415 -0.81 7.84 -42.23
N THR A 416 -1.07 8.28 -40.99
CA THR A 416 -0.58 7.57 -39.80
C THR A 416 -1.66 7.06 -38.86
N ALA A 417 -2.89 7.55 -38.98
CA ALA A 417 -3.98 7.26 -38.05
C ALA A 417 -4.92 6.15 -38.54
N THR A 418 -5.65 5.55 -37.60
CA THR A 418 -6.70 4.58 -37.95
C THR A 418 -7.94 5.30 -38.49
N PRO A 419 -8.80 4.62 -39.28
CA PRO A 419 -10.00 5.24 -39.86
C PRO A 419 -10.89 5.97 -38.84
N TYR A 420 -11.00 5.44 -37.61
CA TYR A 420 -11.73 6.07 -36.52
C TYR A 420 -11.17 7.46 -36.15
N PHE A 421 -9.85 7.59 -35.99
CA PHE A 421 -9.19 8.86 -35.67
C PHE A 421 -9.15 9.83 -36.85
N ILE A 422 -9.06 9.32 -38.07
CA ILE A 422 -9.22 10.13 -39.28
C ILE A 422 -10.62 10.76 -39.31
N LYS A 423 -11.67 9.98 -39.03
CA LYS A 423 -13.05 10.49 -38.93
C LYS A 423 -13.17 11.58 -37.86
N LEU A 424 -12.61 11.36 -36.67
CA LEU A 424 -12.58 12.39 -35.61
C LEU A 424 -11.87 13.68 -36.04
N ALA A 425 -10.79 13.56 -36.82
CA ALA A 425 -10.09 14.72 -37.37
C ALA A 425 -10.94 15.46 -38.41
N LEU A 426 -11.58 14.73 -39.33
CA LEU A 426 -12.48 15.28 -40.34
C LEU A 426 -13.65 16.04 -39.72
N ASP A 427 -14.27 15.51 -38.67
CA ASP A 427 -15.39 16.16 -37.97
C ASP A 427 -14.99 17.54 -37.42
N LYS A 428 -13.72 17.70 -37.02
CA LYS A 428 -13.19 18.97 -36.51
C LYS A 428 -12.80 19.96 -37.62
N MET A 429 -12.33 19.45 -38.76
CA MET A 429 -11.80 20.27 -39.86
C MET A 429 -12.94 20.88 -40.68
N LYS A 430 -12.90 22.21 -40.87
CA LYS A 430 -13.90 22.94 -41.67
C LYS A 430 -13.65 22.86 -43.18
N LYS A 431 -12.39 22.72 -43.58
CA LYS A 431 -11.96 22.64 -44.97
C LYS A 431 -10.96 21.49 -45.09
N VAL A 432 -10.95 20.89 -46.26
CA VAL A 432 -9.95 19.87 -46.66
C VAL A 432 -9.21 20.42 -47.88
N ASN A 433 -7.91 20.15 -47.93
CA ASN A 433 -7.04 20.63 -48.98
C ASN A 433 -6.69 19.50 -49.96
N GLN A 434 -6.07 19.85 -51.08
CA GLN A 434 -5.68 18.88 -52.10
C GLN A 434 -4.73 17.79 -51.56
N GLU A 435 -3.82 18.14 -50.65
CA GLU A 435 -2.91 17.17 -50.04
C GLU A 435 -3.64 16.11 -49.21
N ASP A 436 -4.68 16.50 -48.46
CA ASP A 436 -5.50 15.58 -47.65
C ASP A 436 -6.18 14.52 -48.54
N LEU A 437 -6.69 14.95 -49.68
CA LEU A 437 -7.32 14.07 -50.64
C LEU A 437 -6.33 13.09 -51.27
N VAL A 438 -5.15 13.57 -51.67
CA VAL A 438 -4.10 12.70 -52.25
C VAL A 438 -3.72 11.60 -51.27
N GLU A 439 -3.59 11.93 -49.98
CA GLU A 439 -3.30 10.94 -48.95
C GLU A 439 -4.47 9.98 -48.70
N ALA A 440 -5.72 10.44 -48.77
CA ALA A 440 -6.88 9.57 -48.63
C ALA A 440 -7.02 8.55 -49.76
N ILE A 441 -6.63 8.95 -50.97
CA ILE A 441 -6.60 8.06 -52.14
C ILE A 441 -5.51 7.01 -51.98
N LYS A 442 -4.32 7.41 -51.49
CA LYS A 442 -3.24 6.46 -51.17
C LYS A 442 -3.63 5.48 -50.06
N LEU A 443 -4.40 5.92 -49.07
CA LEU A 443 -4.92 5.07 -48.00
C LEU A 443 -5.84 3.96 -48.56
N GLY A 444 -6.57 4.24 -49.64
CA GLY A 444 -7.43 3.26 -50.31
C GLY A 444 -8.72 2.90 -49.55
N ASP A 445 -8.99 3.56 -48.42
CA ASP A 445 -10.22 3.39 -47.67
C ASP A 445 -11.35 4.22 -48.30
N GLN A 446 -12.27 3.53 -48.97
CA GLN A 446 -13.38 4.17 -49.68
C GLN A 446 -14.30 4.98 -48.76
N ASN A 447 -14.45 4.60 -47.48
CA ASN A 447 -15.30 5.33 -46.54
C ASN A 447 -14.65 6.66 -46.15
N ILE A 448 -13.35 6.66 -45.87
CA ILE A 448 -12.59 7.88 -45.58
C ILE A 448 -12.56 8.80 -46.80
N LEU A 449 -12.32 8.25 -47.99
CA LEU A 449 -12.33 9.01 -49.24
C LEU A 449 -13.71 9.65 -49.49
N LYS A 450 -14.81 8.93 -49.26
CA LYS A 450 -16.18 9.48 -49.31
C LYS A 450 -16.37 10.65 -48.33
N LEU A 451 -15.93 10.49 -47.07
CA LEU A 451 -16.05 11.54 -46.04
C LEU A 451 -15.30 12.82 -46.40
N ILE A 452 -14.12 12.70 -47.03
CA ILE A 452 -13.32 13.85 -47.50
C ILE A 452 -13.99 14.53 -48.69
N LEU A 453 -14.42 13.77 -49.70
CA LEU A 453 -15.10 14.31 -50.87
C LEU A 453 -16.38 15.08 -50.50
N ASN A 454 -17.13 14.62 -49.50
CA ASN A 454 -18.32 15.32 -48.98
C ASN A 454 -18.02 16.69 -48.34
N LYS A 455 -16.76 16.96 -47.97
CA LYS A 455 -16.31 18.24 -47.42
C LYS A 455 -15.75 19.20 -48.49
N ILE A 456 -15.69 18.77 -49.75
CA ILE A 456 -15.25 19.58 -50.89
C ILE A 456 -16.49 20.07 -51.64
N GLU A 457 -16.68 21.38 -51.77
CA GLU A 457 -17.88 21.94 -52.42
C GLU A 457 -17.95 21.60 -53.92
N ASN A 458 -16.80 21.52 -54.61
CA ASN A 458 -16.72 21.06 -56.00
C ASN A 458 -15.46 20.22 -56.27
N PRO A 459 -15.51 18.89 -56.04
CA PRO A 459 -14.36 18.00 -56.24
C PRO A 459 -13.79 18.08 -57.67
N HIS A 460 -14.66 18.14 -58.68
CA HIS A 460 -14.23 18.11 -60.08
C HIS A 460 -13.45 19.35 -60.56
N THR A 461 -13.52 20.48 -59.83
CA THR A 461 -12.85 21.74 -60.22
C THR A 461 -11.72 22.16 -59.28
N GLU A 462 -11.71 21.68 -58.04
CA GLU A 462 -10.73 22.08 -57.02
C GLU A 462 -9.50 21.13 -56.94
N ILE A 463 -9.49 20.04 -57.70
CA ILE A 463 -8.47 18.98 -57.61
C ILE A 463 -7.56 19.04 -58.85
N PHE A 464 -6.35 19.58 -58.68
CA PHE A 464 -5.35 19.70 -59.74
C PHE A 464 -4.33 18.54 -59.70
N THR A 465 -4.72 17.34 -60.12
CA THR A 465 -3.79 16.20 -60.27
C THR A 465 -3.73 15.69 -61.71
N ASN A 466 -2.52 15.40 -62.20
CA ASN A 466 -2.31 14.80 -63.52
C ASN A 466 -2.25 13.26 -63.47
N ASP A 467 -2.43 12.66 -62.29
CA ASP A 467 -2.40 11.22 -62.10
C ASP A 467 -3.77 10.60 -62.48
N ARG A 468 -3.81 9.94 -63.64
CA ARG A 468 -5.02 9.27 -64.15
C ARG A 468 -5.54 8.15 -63.24
N GLY A 469 -4.68 7.52 -62.43
CA GLY A 469 -5.09 6.49 -61.48
C GLY A 469 -5.89 7.09 -60.32
N ILE A 470 -5.43 8.23 -59.82
CA ILE A 470 -6.09 9.01 -58.76
C ILE A 470 -7.46 9.53 -59.23
N ILE A 471 -7.52 10.09 -60.45
CA ILE A 471 -8.79 10.58 -61.05
C ILE A 471 -9.82 9.45 -61.16
N LYS A 472 -9.40 8.28 -61.65
CA LYS A 472 -10.30 7.14 -61.85
C LYS A 472 -10.90 6.63 -60.52
N GLN A 473 -10.09 6.49 -59.47
CA GLN A 473 -10.57 6.05 -58.15
C GLN A 473 -11.54 7.06 -57.52
N MET A 474 -11.31 8.37 -57.70
CA MET A 474 -12.24 9.40 -57.27
C MET A 474 -13.58 9.30 -58.01
N GLU A 475 -13.56 9.17 -59.34
CA GLU A 475 -14.77 9.02 -60.16
C GLU A 475 -15.58 7.78 -59.79
N GLU A 476 -14.92 6.65 -59.49
CA GLU A 476 -15.57 5.42 -59.03
C GLU A 476 -16.30 5.61 -57.69
N VAL A 477 -15.74 6.40 -56.78
CA VAL A 477 -16.33 6.68 -55.46
C VAL A 477 -17.47 7.69 -55.54
N ILE A 478 -17.33 8.74 -56.36
CA ILE A 478 -18.40 9.75 -56.60
C ILE A 478 -19.63 9.11 -57.24
N ASN A 479 -19.43 8.16 -58.15
CA ASN A 479 -20.52 7.48 -58.86
C ASN A 479 -21.10 6.25 -58.12
N SER A 480 -20.63 5.96 -56.90
CA SER A 480 -21.11 4.86 -56.05
C SER A 480 -22.34 5.29 -55.24
N PRO A 481 -23.44 4.51 -55.19
CA PRO A 481 -24.65 4.88 -54.45
C PRO A 481 -24.40 5.02 -52.93
N PHE A 482 -24.98 6.05 -52.30
CA PHE A 482 -24.99 6.24 -50.84
C PHE A 482 -25.79 5.13 -50.16
N SER A 483 -25.19 4.41 -49.22
CA SER A 483 -25.94 3.60 -48.25
C SER A 483 -25.65 4.14 -46.84
N ASP A 484 -26.67 4.67 -46.19
CA ASP A 484 -26.56 5.35 -44.89
C ASP A 484 -26.30 4.38 -43.70
N ASN A 485 -26.10 3.08 -43.95
CA ASN A 485 -26.21 2.03 -42.94
C ASN A 485 -24.89 1.40 -42.45
N ALA A 486 -23.71 1.94 -42.79
CA ALA A 486 -22.42 1.34 -42.40
C ALA A 486 -21.61 2.18 -41.39
N ILE A 487 -22.26 3.05 -40.59
CA ILE A 487 -21.57 4.08 -39.79
C ILE A 487 -21.33 3.69 -38.31
N PHE A 488 -21.83 2.55 -37.83
CA PHE A 488 -21.62 2.10 -36.45
C PHE A 488 -20.80 0.80 -36.41
N LEU A 489 -19.50 0.92 -36.12
CA LEU A 489 -18.73 0.04 -35.24
C LEU A 489 -17.38 0.69 -34.91
#